data_AF-L9Y6P7-F1
#
_entry.id   AF-L9Y6P7-F1
#
_cell.length_a   1.000
_cell.length_b   1.000
_cell.length_c   1.000
_cell.angle_alpha   90.00
_cell.angle_beta   90.00
_cell.angle_gamma   90.00
#
_symmetry.space_group_name_H-M   'P 1'
#
loop_
_entity.id
_entity.type
_entity.pdbx_description
1 polymer ?
#
loop_
_entity_poly.entity_id
_entity_poly.type
_entity_poly.pdbx_seq_one_letter_code
_entity_poly.pdbx_strand_id
1 'polypeptide(L)'
;MNPSKSQSTIREHLEILIEDGIVEERMLPDDRRQRDLPWRFYGLTEEGRALLSEAGLLRAEATLQDMYTRLDTTPEIDKYAQAPRPGQATE
;
A
#
# COMPACT_ATOMS: atom_id res chain seq x y z
N MET A 1 13.80 6.49 -8.36
CA MET A 1 13.06 6.68 -9.64
C MET A 1 11.65 6.17 -9.45
N ASN A 2 10.64 7.03 -9.56
CA ASN A 2 9.25 6.56 -9.59
C ASN A 2 8.94 6.01 -10.99
N PRO A 3 8.20 4.88 -11.10
CA PRO A 3 7.79 4.36 -12.40
C PRO A 3 6.93 5.39 -13.13
N SER A 4 7.11 5.52 -14.45
CA SER A 4 6.37 6.47 -15.31
C SER A 4 4.91 6.08 -15.57
N LYS A 5 4.32 5.25 -14.70
CA LYS A 5 2.96 4.74 -14.86
C LYS A 5 1.96 5.81 -14.47
N SER A 6 0.88 5.91 -15.24
CA SER A 6 -0.23 6.81 -14.94
C SER A 6 -1.02 6.31 -13.72
N GLN A 7 -1.71 7.22 -13.03
CA GLN A 7 -2.60 6.85 -11.92
C GLN A 7 -3.68 5.86 -12.35
N SER A 8 -4.23 6.01 -13.56
CA SER A 8 -5.24 5.10 -14.10
C SER A 8 -4.69 3.69 -14.31
N THR A 9 -3.46 3.58 -14.82
CA THR A 9 -2.80 2.29 -15.00
C THR A 9 -2.56 1.60 -13.65
N ILE A 10 -2.10 2.35 -12.64
CA ILE A 10 -1.92 1.80 -11.29
C ILE A 10 -3.25 1.31 -10.73
N ARG A 11 -4.34 2.07 -10.91
CA ARG A 11 -5.67 1.67 -10.45
C ARG A 11 -6.16 0.39 -11.13
N GLU A 12 -6.01 0.27 -12.45
CA GLU A 12 -6.36 -0.93 -13.21
C GLU A 12 -5.58 -2.17 -12.72
N HIS A 13 -4.28 -2.02 -12.44
CA HIS A 13 -3.48 -3.12 -11.89
C HIS A 13 -3.95 -3.53 -10.48
N LEU A 14 -4.32 -2.55 -9.64
CA LEU A 14 -4.87 -2.84 -8.31
C LEU A 14 -6.21 -3.56 -8.41
N GLU A 15 -7.08 -3.17 -9.35
CA GLU A 15 -8.37 -3.84 -9.58
C GLU A 15 -8.17 -5.32 -9.92
N ILE A 16 -7.28 -5.64 -10.85
CA ILE A 16 -6.94 -7.04 -11.21
C ILE A 16 -6.40 -7.80 -9.98
N LEU A 17 -5.48 -7.20 -9.22
CA LEU A 17 -4.90 -7.84 -8.04
C LEU A 17 -5.94 -8.07 -6.92
N ILE A 18 -6.98 -7.25 -6.85
CA ILE A 18 -8.09 -7.42 -5.92
C ILE A 18 -9.02 -8.53 -6.39
N GLU A 19 -9.35 -8.56 -7.68
CA GLU A 19 -10.17 -9.63 -8.29
C GLU A 19 -9.54 -11.01 -8.11
N ASP A 20 -8.22 -11.09 -8.23
CA ASP A 20 -7.44 -12.32 -8.02
C ASP A 20 -7.22 -12.65 -6.52
N GLY A 21 -7.69 -11.81 -5.60
CA GLY A 21 -7.56 -12.02 -4.16
C GLY A 21 -6.13 -11.90 -3.63
N ILE A 22 -5.23 -11.26 -4.37
CA ILE A 22 -3.83 -11.02 -3.97
C ILE A 22 -3.73 -9.75 -3.10
N VAL A 23 -4.53 -8.75 -3.42
CA VAL A 23 -4.61 -7.47 -2.71
C VAL A 23 -6.02 -7.31 -2.15
N GLU A 24 -6.13 -6.70 -0.99
CA GLU A 24 -7.41 -6.27 -0.42
C GLU A 24 -7.46 -4.75 -0.29
N GLU A 25 -8.64 -4.19 -0.53
CA GLU A 25 -8.94 -2.80 -0.24
C GLU A 25 -9.44 -2.67 1.20
N ARG A 26 -8.76 -1.83 1.99
CA ARG A 26 -9.18 -1.47 3.35
C ARG A 26 -9.54 0.01 3.40
N MET A 27 -10.76 0.30 3.80
CA MET A 27 -11.26 1.68 3.93
C MET A 27 -11.34 2.10 5.40
N LEU A 28 -11.02 3.36 5.67
CA LEU A 28 -11.38 3.99 6.93
C LEU A 28 -12.90 4.24 7.00
N PRO A 29 -13.51 3.99 8.16
CA PRO A 29 -14.91 4.34 8.40
C PRO A 29 -15.07 5.87 8.38
N ASP A 30 -16.27 6.35 8.03
CA ASP A 30 -16.54 7.76 7.75
C ASP A 30 -16.18 8.70 8.91
N ASP A 31 -16.37 8.23 10.14
CA ASP A 31 -16.05 8.93 11.39
C ASP A 31 -14.55 9.15 11.61
N ARG A 32 -13.70 8.36 10.96
CA ARG A 32 -12.23 8.47 11.03
C ARG A 32 -11.61 9.15 9.82
N ARG A 33 -12.43 9.53 8.82
CA ARG A 33 -11.94 10.23 7.62
C ARG A 33 -11.57 11.67 7.97
N GLN A 34 -10.36 12.05 7.62
CA GLN A 34 -9.86 13.41 7.79
C GLN A 34 -9.73 14.09 6.43
N ARG A 35 -10.01 15.40 6.39
CA ARG A 35 -9.88 16.19 5.16
C ARG A 35 -8.41 16.16 4.70
N ASP A 36 -8.21 16.05 3.39
CA ASP A 36 -6.88 16.09 2.77
C ASP A 36 -5.95 14.93 3.19
N LEU A 37 -6.52 13.81 3.67
CA LEU A 37 -5.81 12.57 3.99
C LEU A 37 -6.45 11.36 3.29
N PRO A 38 -5.65 10.34 2.93
CA PRO A 38 -6.15 9.12 2.34
C PRO A 38 -7.05 8.37 3.33
N TRP A 39 -8.15 7.83 2.79
CA TRP A 39 -9.10 7.00 3.53
C TRP A 39 -9.27 5.61 2.91
N ARG A 40 -8.65 5.37 1.76
CA ARG A 40 -8.63 4.10 1.05
C ARG A 40 -7.19 3.61 0.98
N PHE A 41 -6.98 2.39 1.44
CA PHE A 41 -5.67 1.75 1.52
C PHE A 41 -5.73 0.37 0.86
N TYR A 42 -4.57 -0.10 0.44
CA TYR A 42 -4.39 -1.40 -0.20
C TYR A 42 -3.32 -2.18 0.56
N GLY A 43 -3.59 -3.46 0.82
CA GLY A 43 -2.66 -4.37 1.48
C GLY A 43 -2.65 -5.72 0.79
N LEU A 44 -1.58 -6.50 0.94
CA LEU A 44 -1.59 -7.89 0.51
C LEU A 44 -2.52 -8.69 1.42
N THR A 45 -3.31 -9.58 0.82
CA THR A 45 -4.00 -10.64 1.55
C THR A 45 -2.98 -11.66 2.07
N GLU A 46 -3.40 -12.54 2.99
CA GLU A 46 -2.52 -13.61 3.46
C GLU A 46 -2.15 -14.56 2.32
N GLU A 47 -3.13 -14.89 1.47
CA GLU A 47 -2.97 -15.71 0.28
C GLU A 47 -2.05 -15.05 -0.75
N GLY A 48 -2.24 -13.76 -1.01
CA GLY A 48 -1.37 -12.98 -1.88
C GLY A 48 0.06 -12.90 -1.38
N ARG A 49 0.24 -12.77 -0.06
CA ARG A 49 1.57 -12.79 0.56
C ARG A 49 2.23 -14.16 0.43
N ALA A 50 1.50 -15.25 0.66
CA ALA A 50 2.01 -16.61 0.47
C ALA A 50 2.43 -16.85 -0.98
N LEU A 51 1.60 -16.46 -1.95
CA LEU A 51 1.89 -16.57 -3.39
C LEU A 51 3.18 -15.83 -3.77
N LEU A 52 3.34 -14.58 -3.34
CA LEU A 52 4.54 -13.78 -3.61
C LEU A 52 5.79 -14.35 -2.93
N SER A 53 5.63 -14.95 -1.74
CA SER A 53 6.71 -15.63 -1.03
C SER A 53 7.18 -16.88 -1.77
N GLU A 54 6.24 -17.73 -2.20
CA GLU A 54 6.49 -18.94 -2.98
C GLU A 54 7.16 -18.64 -4.33
N ALA A 55 6.71 -17.59 -5.02
CA ALA A 55 7.33 -17.09 -6.23
C ALA A 55 8.73 -16.48 -6.00
N GLY A 56 9.17 -16.35 -4.73
CA GLY A 56 10.47 -15.81 -4.36
C GLY A 56 10.57 -14.28 -4.49
N LEU A 57 9.45 -13.59 -4.70
CA LEU A 57 9.40 -12.13 -4.88
C LEU A 57 9.60 -11.37 -3.57
N LEU A 58 9.27 -11.98 -2.43
CA LEU A 58 9.49 -11.41 -1.10
C LEU A 58 10.90 -11.71 -0.52
N ARG A 59 11.75 -12.46 -1.23
CA ARG A 59 13.10 -12.78 -0.72
C ARG A 59 13.97 -11.54 -0.53
N ALA A 60 13.71 -10.50 -1.29
CA ALA A 60 14.40 -9.21 -1.18
C ALA A 60 13.63 -8.20 -0.32
N GLU A 61 12.57 -8.60 0.39
CA GLU A 61 11.72 -7.68 1.17
C GLU A 61 12.53 -6.80 2.13
N ALA A 62 13.47 -7.39 2.89
CA ALA A 62 14.34 -6.63 3.77
C ALA A 62 15.20 -5.59 3.04
N THR A 63 15.77 -5.97 1.88
CA THR A 63 16.56 -5.06 1.04
C THR A 63 15.70 -3.94 0.45
N LEU A 64 14.49 -4.27 0.00
CA LEU A 64 13.54 -3.29 -0.52
C LEU A 64 13.10 -2.32 0.59
N GLN A 65 12.81 -2.84 1.79
CA GLN A 65 12.46 -2.04 2.96
C GLN A 65 13.58 -1.03 3.30
N ASP A 66 14.83 -1.50 3.34
CA ASP A 66 16.02 -0.66 3.56
C ASP A 66 16.15 0.46 2.53
N MET A 67 15.87 0.15 1.25
CA MET A 67 15.87 1.15 0.18
C MET A 67 14.73 2.15 0.36
N TYR A 68 13.52 1.68 0.70
CA TYR A 68 12.36 2.53 0.92
C TYR A 68 12.56 3.51 2.08
N THR A 69 13.17 3.09 3.19
CA THR A 69 13.45 3.97 4.34
C THR A 69 14.48 5.05 4.02
N ARG A 70 15.31 4.85 2.99
CA ARG A 70 16.34 5.82 2.56
C ARG A 70 15.88 6.73 1.43
N LEU A 71 14.65 6.58 0.92
CA LEU A 71 14.13 7.47 -0.11
C LEU A 71 13.84 8.85 0.47
N ASP A 72 14.32 9.89 -0.20
CA ASP A 72 13.86 11.25 0.06
C ASP A 72 12.39 11.37 -0.36
N THR A 73 11.53 11.54 0.61
CA THR A 73 10.08 11.72 0.44
C THR A 73 9.74 13.21 0.37
N THR A 74 8.65 13.53 -0.32
CA THR A 74 8.10 14.88 -0.28
C THR A 74 7.30 15.08 1.01
N PRO A 75 7.10 16.32 1.48
CA PRO A 75 6.26 16.58 2.67
C PRO A 75 4.83 16.03 2.53
N GLU A 76 4.31 15.94 1.32
CA GLU A 76 3.02 15.33 1.03
C GLU A 76 3.03 13.81 1.25
N ILE A 77 4.07 13.11 0.80
CA ILE A 77 4.24 11.68 1.03
C ILE A 77 4.38 11.40 2.53
N ASP A 78 5.14 12.20 3.26
CA ASP A 78 5.29 12.07 4.72
C ASP A 78 3.97 12.28 5.46
N LYS A 79 3.19 13.28 5.03
CA LYS A 79 1.84 13.54 5.55
C LYS A 79 0.93 12.32 5.33
N TYR A 80 0.94 11.73 4.14
CA TYR A 80 0.13 10.56 3.85
C TYR A 80 0.63 9.29 4.55
N ALA A 81 1.94 9.15 4.76
CA ALA A 81 2.52 8.02 5.48
C ALA A 81 2.05 7.95 6.93
N GLN A 82 1.85 9.12 7.57
CA GLN A 82 1.37 9.30 8.94
C GLN A 82 -0.15 9.37 9.06
N ALA A 83 -0.90 9.24 7.97
CA ALA A 83 -2.35 9.24 7.99
C ALA A 83 -2.89 8.04 8.81
N PRO A 84 -4.09 8.17 9.44
CA PRO A 84 -4.72 7.04 10.12
C PRO A 84 -4.86 5.84 9.18
N ARG A 85 -4.50 4.63 9.62
CA ARG A 85 -4.61 3.42 8.79
C ARG A 85 -5.62 2.42 9.35
N PRO A 86 -6.37 1.72 8.47
CA PRO A 86 -7.29 0.69 8.89
C PRO A 86 -6.53 -0.49 9.50
N GLY A 87 -6.90 -0.88 10.73
CA GLY A 87 -6.26 -1.98 11.48
C GLY A 87 -5.07 -1.57 12.35
N GLN A 88 -4.60 -0.32 12.27
CA GLN A 88 -3.78 0.23 13.35
C GLN A 88 -4.72 0.63 14.48
N ALA A 89 -4.73 -0.14 15.56
CA ALA A 89 -5.40 0.27 16.78
C ALA A 89 -4.80 1.63 17.19
N THR A 90 -5.64 2.66 17.20
CA THR A 90 -5.32 3.89 17.93
C THR A 90 -5.44 3.50 19.41
N GLU A 91 -4.32 3.12 20.02
CA GLU A 91 -4.18 3.12 21.49
C GLU A 91 -4.09 4.56 22.01
#